data_AF-A0A1D6LDD0-F1
#
_entry.id   AF-A0A1D6LDD0-F1
#
_cell.length_a   1.000
_cell.length_b   1.000
_cell.length_c   1.000
_cell.angle_alpha   90.00
_cell.angle_beta   90.00
_cell.angle_gamma   90.00
#
_symmetry.space_group_name_H-M   'P 1'
#
loop_
_entity.id
_entity.type
_entity.pdbx_description
1 polymer ?
#
loop_
_entity_poly.entity_id
_entity_poly.type
_entity_poly.pdbx_seq_one_letter_code
_entity_poly.pdbx_strand_id
1 'polypeptide(L)'
;MSTANRYQHIKSTKPVVGKARKLKDLMIKSDNRICADCGAPDPKWASANIGVFLCLKCGDVHKALGPDISKVLSVTLDDWSDSDIDSMVEVGGNSHANSIYEAFLPKDRPKPKPDSTMEYRTKFIRAKYETQDFLKPMILSICLTVTNLSQEDTREFVRELNITLVKGTNLAVRDMLTSDPYVVLTLNSLS
;
A
#
# COMPACT_ATOMS: atom_id res chain seq x y z
N MET A 1 25.72 5.50 54.10
CA MET A 1 26.07 4.85 52.82
C MET A 1 24.87 4.04 52.35
N SER A 2 24.18 4.48 51.30
CA SER A 2 23.53 3.64 50.29
C SER A 2 22.69 4.55 49.38
N THR A 3 23.25 4.90 48.23
CA THR A 3 22.60 5.66 47.16
C THR A 3 21.97 4.67 46.18
N ALA A 4 20.64 4.56 46.18
CA ALA A 4 19.92 3.79 45.17
C ALA A 4 19.73 4.63 43.89
N ASN A 5 20.49 4.27 42.86
CA ASN A 5 20.44 4.81 41.51
C ASN A 5 19.07 4.50 40.85
N ARG A 6 18.27 5.54 40.61
CA ARG A 6 17.03 5.46 39.81
C ARG A 6 17.40 5.70 38.35
N TYR A 7 17.56 4.64 37.57
CA TYR A 7 17.64 4.70 36.11
C TYR A 7 16.36 5.35 35.57
N GLN A 8 16.44 6.63 35.22
CA GLN A 8 15.42 7.29 34.43
C GLN A 8 15.66 6.91 32.96
N HIS A 9 14.70 6.19 32.38
CA HIS A 9 14.58 6.02 30.94
C HIS A 9 14.48 7.41 30.29
N ILE A 10 15.58 7.85 29.67
CA ILE A 10 15.56 9.02 28.79
C ILE A 10 14.77 8.60 27.54
N LYS A 11 13.50 9.01 27.46
CA LYS A 11 12.73 8.95 26.21
C LYS A 11 13.44 9.86 25.22
N SER A 12 14.01 9.27 24.17
CA SER A 12 14.61 10.01 23.05
C SER A 12 13.51 10.80 22.34
N THR A 13 13.39 12.09 22.66
CA THR A 13 12.55 13.05 21.94
C THR A 13 13.32 13.52 20.71
N LYS A 14 13.33 12.71 19.64
CA LYS A 14 13.73 13.22 18.32
C LYS A 14 12.61 14.10 17.74
N PRO A 15 12.92 15.19 17.03
CA PRO A 15 11.92 16.18 16.64
C PRO A 15 10.99 15.62 15.56
N VAL A 16 9.68 15.75 15.78
CA VAL A 16 8.54 15.43 14.89
C VAL A 16 8.58 16.19 13.54
N VAL A 17 9.51 17.15 13.39
CA VAL A 17 9.55 18.16 12.32
C VAL A 17 9.88 17.56 10.93
N GLY A 18 10.64 16.47 10.85
CA GLY A 18 11.09 15.91 9.57
C GLY A 18 10.06 15.02 8.84
N LYS A 19 9.18 14.34 9.58
CA LYS A 19 8.35 13.25 9.03
C LYS A 19 6.93 13.69 8.66
N ALA A 20 6.34 14.59 9.46
CA ALA A 20 5.14 15.33 9.06
C ALA A 20 5.37 16.11 7.76
N ARG A 21 6.62 16.51 7.49
CA ARG A 21 7.03 17.12 6.22
C ARG A 21 6.98 16.13 5.05
N LYS A 22 7.47 14.89 5.19
CA LYS A 22 7.40 13.87 4.12
C LYS A 22 5.97 13.63 3.63
N LEU A 23 5.03 13.45 4.56
CA LEU A 23 3.61 13.23 4.20
C LEU A 23 3.03 14.47 3.50
N LYS A 24 3.32 15.68 4.00
CA LYS A 24 2.90 16.93 3.35
C LYS A 24 3.49 17.09 1.94
N ASP A 25 4.78 16.79 1.77
CA ASP A 25 5.48 16.84 0.49
C ASP A 25 4.88 15.82 -0.50
N LEU A 26 4.39 14.68 0.00
CA LEU A 26 3.66 13.72 -0.83
C LEU A 26 2.28 14.26 -1.24
N MET A 27 1.54 14.89 -0.33
CA MET A 27 0.20 15.44 -0.61
C MET A 27 0.18 16.56 -1.65
N ILE A 28 1.26 17.34 -1.78
CA ILE A 28 1.30 18.46 -2.73
C ILE A 28 1.48 18.01 -4.18
N LYS A 29 1.81 16.74 -4.44
CA LYS A 29 1.85 16.18 -5.79
C LYS A 29 0.45 16.21 -6.41
N SER A 30 0.35 16.62 -7.68
CA SER A 30 -0.92 16.81 -8.39
C SER A 30 -1.88 15.62 -8.27
N ASP A 31 -1.37 14.41 -8.45
CA ASP A 31 -2.17 13.19 -8.47
C ASP A 31 -2.73 12.83 -7.08
N ASN A 32 -2.10 13.33 -6.03
CA ASN A 32 -2.50 13.16 -4.63
C ASN A 32 -3.50 14.22 -4.16
N ARG A 33 -3.76 15.26 -4.98
CA ARG A 33 -4.77 16.30 -4.73
C ARG A 33 -6.19 15.87 -5.10
N ILE A 34 -6.34 14.68 -5.68
CA ILE A 34 -7.62 14.07 -6.01
C ILE A 34 -7.71 12.68 -5.37
N CYS A 35 -8.91 12.24 -5.06
CA CYS A 35 -9.17 10.91 -4.54
C CYS A 35 -8.76 9.84 -5.57
N ALA A 36 -8.00 8.84 -5.13
CA ALA A 36 -7.49 7.78 -5.99
C ALA A 36 -8.60 7.01 -6.74
N ASP A 37 -9.76 6.85 -6.12
CA ASP A 37 -10.83 5.98 -6.64
C ASP A 37 -11.92 6.71 -7.39
N CYS A 38 -12.24 7.96 -7.02
CA CYS A 38 -13.34 8.70 -7.64
C CYS A 38 -13.00 10.08 -8.18
N GLY A 39 -11.74 10.52 -8.04
CA GLY A 39 -11.28 11.82 -8.53
C GLY A 39 -11.82 13.03 -7.75
N ALA A 40 -12.54 12.83 -6.63
CA ALA A 40 -13.01 13.94 -5.80
C ALA A 40 -11.82 14.77 -5.28
N PRO A 41 -11.90 16.11 -5.28
CA PRO A 41 -10.78 16.97 -4.91
C PRO A 41 -10.48 16.92 -3.40
N ASP A 42 -9.26 17.34 -3.06
CA ASP A 42 -8.76 17.56 -1.69
C ASP A 42 -9.05 16.39 -0.72
N PRO A 43 -8.56 15.18 -1.02
CA PRO A 43 -8.71 14.03 -0.15
C PRO A 43 -8.16 14.31 1.26
N LYS A 44 -8.88 13.84 2.29
CA LYS A 44 -8.55 14.05 3.72
C LYS A 44 -8.21 12.78 4.46
N TRP A 45 -8.30 11.64 3.78
CA TRP A 45 -7.98 10.32 4.29
C TRP A 45 -6.90 9.72 3.42
N ALA A 46 -6.20 8.72 3.93
CA ALA A 46 -5.25 7.93 3.17
C ALA A 46 -5.27 6.48 3.63
N SER A 47 -4.91 5.57 2.74
CA SER A 47 -4.60 4.19 3.09
C SER A 47 -3.08 4.04 3.11
N ALA A 48 -2.51 3.87 4.30
CA ALA A 48 -1.06 3.93 4.51
C ALA A 48 -0.29 2.80 3.82
N ASN A 49 -0.84 1.58 3.86
CA ASN A 49 -0.23 0.38 3.29
C ASN A 49 -0.47 0.25 1.76
N ILE A 50 -1.58 0.80 1.24
CA ILE A 50 -1.86 0.85 -0.19
C ILE A 50 -1.16 2.05 -0.85
N GLY A 51 -0.89 3.12 -0.12
CA GLY A 51 -0.22 4.31 -0.64
C GLY A 51 -1.16 5.27 -1.39
N VAL A 52 -2.43 5.38 -0.99
CA VAL A 52 -3.43 6.21 -1.69
C VAL A 52 -4.09 7.26 -0.79
N PHE A 53 -4.46 8.40 -1.37
CA PHE A 53 -5.27 9.45 -0.75
C PHE A 53 -6.72 9.36 -1.20
N LEU A 54 -7.63 9.49 -0.25
CA LEU A 54 -9.05 9.18 -0.36
C LEU A 54 -9.94 10.34 0.12
N CYS A 55 -11.06 10.54 -0.57
CA CYS A 55 -12.14 11.37 -0.04
C CYS A 55 -12.88 10.62 1.08
N LEU A 56 -13.72 11.32 1.84
CA LEU A 56 -14.48 10.72 2.95
C LEU A 56 -15.26 9.46 2.52
N LYS A 57 -16.05 9.57 1.45
CA LYS A 57 -16.92 8.46 0.98
C LYS A 57 -16.14 7.22 0.55
N CYS A 58 -14.99 7.38 -0.13
CA CYS A 58 -14.14 6.25 -0.50
C CYS A 58 -13.38 5.71 0.72
N GLY A 59 -12.95 6.59 1.62
CA GLY A 59 -12.34 6.22 2.90
C GLY A 59 -13.25 5.31 3.73
N ASP A 60 -14.56 5.58 3.76
CA ASP A 60 -15.52 4.73 4.47
C ASP A 60 -15.63 3.32 3.86
N VAL A 61 -15.58 3.21 2.53
CA VAL A 61 -15.53 1.90 1.85
C VAL A 61 -14.22 1.17 2.19
N HIS A 62 -13.08 1.88 2.15
CA HIS A 62 -11.78 1.32 2.50
C HIS A 62 -11.72 0.82 3.95
N LYS A 63 -12.33 1.53 4.91
CA LYS A 63 -12.44 1.07 6.30
C LYS A 63 -13.18 -0.26 6.40
N ALA A 64 -14.22 -0.45 5.59
CA ALA A 64 -14.98 -1.69 5.54
C ALA A 64 -14.23 -2.88 4.89
N LEU A 65 -13.09 -2.64 4.22
CA LEU A 65 -12.22 -3.72 3.74
C LEU A 65 -11.38 -4.35 4.88
N GLY A 66 -11.20 -3.62 5.99
CA GLY A 66 -10.35 -4.04 7.09
C GLY A 66 -8.86 -3.68 6.91
N PRO A 67 -8.10 -3.59 8.01
CA PRO A 67 -6.71 -3.10 8.01
C PRO A 67 -5.72 -4.02 7.30
N ASP A 68 -6.02 -5.31 7.18
CA ASP A 68 -5.19 -6.28 6.45
C ASP A 68 -5.12 -5.96 4.95
N ILE A 69 -6.21 -5.40 4.40
CA ILE A 69 -6.26 -4.93 3.02
C ILE A 69 -5.93 -3.43 2.97
N SER A 70 -6.59 -2.61 3.78
CA SER A 70 -6.48 -1.16 3.74
C SER A 70 -6.44 -0.53 5.13
N LYS A 71 -5.25 -0.09 5.55
CA LYS A 71 -5.03 0.66 6.78
C LYS A 71 -5.35 2.15 6.58
N VAL A 72 -6.59 2.54 6.87
CA VAL A 72 -7.09 3.90 6.66
C VAL A 72 -6.76 4.83 7.84
N LEU A 73 -6.17 5.99 7.55
CA LEU A 73 -5.86 7.05 8.51
C LEU A 73 -6.32 8.41 7.98
N SER A 74 -6.79 9.26 8.88
CA SER A 74 -7.01 10.68 8.63
C SER A 74 -5.66 11.36 8.48
N VAL A 75 -5.54 12.20 7.46
CA VAL A 75 -4.29 12.90 7.17
C VAL A 75 -3.98 14.00 8.20
N THR A 76 -5.00 14.49 8.91
CA THR A 76 -4.87 15.59 9.87
C THR A 76 -5.27 15.25 11.29
N LEU A 77 -6.09 14.22 11.50
CA LEU A 77 -6.68 13.92 12.82
C LEU A 77 -6.05 12.71 13.51
N ASP A 78 -5.45 11.79 12.76
CA ASP A 78 -4.87 10.58 13.32
C ASP A 78 -3.35 10.72 13.50
N ASP A 79 -2.82 10.00 14.48
CA ASP A 79 -1.38 9.87 14.68
C ASP A 79 -0.82 8.87 13.67
N TRP A 80 0.16 9.32 12.88
CA TRP A 80 0.85 8.49 11.91
C TRP A 80 2.13 7.93 12.51
N SER A 81 2.27 6.60 12.46
CA SER A 81 3.54 5.98 12.81
C SER A 81 4.59 6.24 11.73
N ASP A 82 5.86 6.09 12.10
CA ASP A 82 6.97 6.25 11.18
C ASP A 82 6.88 5.28 9.98
N SER A 83 6.51 4.03 10.24
CA SER A 83 6.35 3.01 9.21
C SER A 83 5.17 3.32 8.28
N ASP A 84 4.11 3.96 8.76
CA ASP A 84 2.98 4.38 7.91
C ASP A 84 3.39 5.47 6.92
N ILE A 85 4.18 6.45 7.38
CA ILE A 85 4.68 7.53 6.51
C ILE A 85 5.67 6.96 5.50
N ASP A 86 6.59 6.12 5.94
CA ASP A 86 7.58 5.51 5.04
C ASP A 86 6.90 4.60 4.00
N SER A 87 5.86 3.84 4.38
CA SER A 87 5.04 3.05 3.44
C SER A 87 4.37 3.93 2.36
N MET A 88 3.74 5.04 2.77
CA MET A 88 3.13 6.00 1.82
C MET A 88 4.15 6.56 0.82
N VAL A 89 5.35 6.90 1.31
CA VAL A 89 6.43 7.49 0.49
C VAL A 89 7.01 6.45 -0.47
N GLU A 90 7.23 5.22 0.00
CA GLU A 90 7.77 4.11 -0.80
C GLU A 90 6.84 3.74 -1.95
N VAL A 91 5.53 3.63 -1.69
CA VAL A 91 4.55 3.41 -2.76
C VAL A 91 4.46 4.61 -3.70
N GLY A 92 4.72 5.83 -3.22
CA GLY A 92 4.83 7.00 -4.08
C GLY A 92 3.50 7.72 -4.39
N GLY A 93 2.39 7.26 -3.81
CA GLY A 93 1.09 7.92 -3.88
C GLY A 93 0.16 7.39 -4.97
N ASN A 94 -0.91 8.15 -5.25
CA ASN A 94 -2.01 7.77 -6.13
C ASN A 94 -1.57 7.38 -7.54
N SER A 95 -0.63 8.13 -8.13
CA SER A 95 -0.15 7.88 -9.49
C SER A 95 0.39 6.46 -9.63
N HIS A 96 1.25 6.07 -8.69
CA HIS A 96 1.91 4.77 -8.69
C HIS A 96 0.91 3.65 -8.35
N ALA A 97 0.11 3.83 -7.30
CA ALA A 97 -0.91 2.85 -6.93
C ALA A 97 -1.89 2.59 -8.08
N ASN A 98 -2.36 3.64 -8.77
CA ASN A 98 -3.25 3.50 -9.92
C ASN A 98 -2.56 2.81 -11.11
N SER A 99 -1.26 3.06 -11.35
CA SER A 99 -0.50 2.35 -12.40
C SER A 99 -0.45 0.83 -12.20
N ILE A 100 -0.63 0.36 -10.96
CA ILE A 100 -0.69 -1.05 -10.59
C ILE A 100 -2.14 -1.54 -10.59
N TYR A 101 -2.96 -0.97 -9.71
CA TYR A 101 -4.32 -1.43 -9.43
C TYR A 101 -5.35 -1.09 -10.52
N GLU A 102 -4.96 -0.35 -11.55
CA GLU A 102 -5.82 0.01 -12.67
C GLU A 102 -5.13 -0.23 -14.02
N ALA A 103 -4.05 -1.01 -14.02
CA ALA A 103 -3.24 -1.30 -15.21
C ALA A 103 -4.06 -1.84 -16.38
N PHE A 104 -5.12 -2.60 -16.09
CA PHE A 104 -6.04 -3.20 -17.06
C PHE A 104 -7.49 -2.80 -16.81
N LEU A 105 -7.72 -1.56 -16.37
CA LEU A 105 -9.05 -1.05 -16.12
C LEU A 105 -9.93 -1.10 -17.40
N PRO A 106 -11.05 -1.84 -17.41
CA PRO A 106 -11.92 -1.94 -18.58
C PRO A 106 -12.60 -0.61 -18.92
N LYS A 107 -12.70 -0.29 -20.21
CA LYS A 107 -13.32 0.97 -20.69
C LYS A 107 -14.82 1.05 -20.39
N ASP A 108 -15.50 -0.10 -20.35
CA ASP A 108 -16.92 -0.25 -20.03
C ASP A 108 -17.21 -0.22 -18.51
N ARG A 109 -16.18 -0.30 -17.67
CA ARG A 109 -16.25 -0.17 -16.22
C ARG A 109 -15.29 0.91 -15.72
N PRO A 110 -15.55 2.20 -16.05
CA PRO A 110 -14.66 3.29 -15.67
C PRO A 110 -14.67 3.52 -14.15
N LYS A 111 -13.76 4.38 -13.67
CA LYS A 111 -13.78 4.83 -12.28
C LYS A 111 -15.11 5.48 -11.91
N PRO A 112 -15.55 5.34 -10.65
CA PRO A 112 -16.55 6.21 -10.06
C PRO A 112 -16.19 7.69 -10.24
N LYS A 113 -17.22 8.53 -10.30
CA LYS A 113 -17.11 10.00 -10.22
C LYS A 113 -17.40 10.49 -8.79
N PRO A 114 -17.12 11.76 -8.46
CA PRO A 114 -17.40 12.31 -7.13
C PRO A 114 -18.88 12.27 -6.70
N ASP A 115 -19.80 12.18 -7.65
CA ASP A 115 -21.25 12.09 -7.47
C ASP A 115 -21.82 10.66 -7.57
N SER A 116 -21.00 9.66 -7.91
CA SER A 116 -21.44 8.27 -8.02
C SER A 116 -22.04 7.73 -6.72
N THR A 117 -22.93 6.75 -6.85
CA THR A 117 -23.60 6.11 -5.71
C THR A 117 -22.61 5.37 -4.80
N MET A 118 -22.99 5.19 -3.53
CA MET A 118 -22.17 4.40 -2.60
C MET A 118 -22.04 2.95 -3.05
N GLU A 119 -23.10 2.37 -3.63
CA GLU A 119 -23.07 1.01 -4.19
C GLU A 119 -22.01 0.87 -5.29
N TYR A 120 -21.96 1.81 -6.24
CA TYR A 120 -20.98 1.75 -7.33
C TYR A 120 -19.54 1.93 -6.81
N ARG A 121 -19.33 2.84 -5.84
CA ARG A 121 -18.04 3.00 -5.17
C ARG A 121 -17.60 1.69 -4.50
N THR A 122 -18.48 1.08 -3.72
CA THR A 122 -18.19 -0.17 -3.01
C THR A 122 -17.79 -1.27 -3.97
N LYS A 123 -18.58 -1.48 -5.04
CA LYS A 123 -18.28 -2.48 -6.05
C LYS A 123 -16.93 -2.24 -6.72
N PHE A 124 -16.65 -1.00 -7.11
CA PHE A 124 -15.39 -0.64 -7.77
C PHE A 124 -14.17 -0.82 -6.86
N ILE A 125 -14.24 -0.31 -5.62
CA ILE A 125 -13.11 -0.34 -4.67
C ILE A 125 -12.80 -1.78 -4.26
N ARG A 126 -13.80 -2.64 -4.05
CA ARG A 126 -13.57 -4.07 -3.80
C ARG A 126 -12.92 -4.74 -5.01
N ALA A 127 -13.42 -4.48 -6.22
CA ALA A 127 -12.81 -4.99 -7.45
C ALA A 127 -11.35 -4.55 -7.60
N LYS A 128 -11.04 -3.31 -7.22
CA LYS A 128 -9.71 -2.73 -7.33
C LYS A 128 -8.70 -3.32 -6.32
N TYR A 129 -9.07 -3.46 -5.05
CA TYR A 129 -8.10 -3.78 -3.99
C TYR A 129 -8.29 -5.15 -3.33
N GLU A 130 -9.53 -5.64 -3.23
CA GLU A 130 -9.85 -6.93 -2.60
C GLU A 130 -9.71 -8.08 -3.61
N THR A 131 -10.43 -8.03 -4.73
CA THR A 131 -10.35 -9.08 -5.77
C THR A 131 -9.31 -8.79 -6.84
N GLN A 132 -8.82 -7.55 -6.90
CA GLN A 132 -7.71 -7.12 -7.75
C GLN A 132 -7.93 -7.38 -9.26
N ASP A 133 -9.17 -7.21 -9.72
CA ASP A 133 -9.65 -7.53 -11.07
C ASP A 133 -8.88 -6.83 -12.21
N PHE A 134 -8.23 -5.71 -11.92
CA PHE A 134 -7.60 -4.84 -12.93
C PHE A 134 -6.07 -4.94 -12.96
N LEU A 135 -5.48 -5.88 -12.22
CA LEU A 135 -4.04 -6.11 -12.23
C LEU A 135 -3.55 -6.74 -13.53
N LYS A 136 -2.25 -6.60 -13.79
CA LYS A 136 -1.59 -7.26 -14.92
C LYS A 136 -1.65 -8.78 -14.77
N PRO A 137 -2.09 -9.54 -15.80
CA PRO A 137 -2.10 -11.00 -15.76
C PRO A 137 -0.75 -11.62 -15.38
N MET A 138 0.37 -10.90 -15.61
CA MET A 138 1.71 -11.35 -15.24
C MET A 138 1.94 -11.42 -13.72
N ILE A 139 1.33 -10.52 -12.92
CA ILE A 139 1.38 -10.58 -11.45
C ILE A 139 0.50 -11.74 -10.96
N LEU A 140 -0.67 -11.91 -11.57
CA LEU A 140 -1.58 -13.03 -11.26
C LEU A 140 -0.93 -14.38 -11.58
N SER A 141 -0.19 -14.48 -12.70
CA SER A 141 0.52 -15.71 -13.08
C SER A 141 1.59 -16.09 -12.06
N ILE A 142 2.34 -15.14 -11.50
CA ILE A 142 3.34 -15.41 -10.46
C ILE A 142 2.66 -15.77 -9.14
N CYS A 143 1.60 -15.05 -8.75
CA CYS A 143 0.89 -15.31 -7.50
C CYS A 143 0.18 -16.67 -7.50
N LEU A 144 -0.49 -17.04 -8.60
CA LEU A 144 -1.13 -18.35 -8.78
C LEU A 144 -0.11 -19.50 -8.78
N THR A 145 1.10 -19.30 -9.33
CA THR A 145 2.15 -20.31 -9.24
C THR A 145 2.68 -20.50 -7.82
N VAL A 146 2.70 -19.43 -7.01
CA VAL A 146 3.15 -19.50 -5.60
C VAL A 146 2.07 -20.13 -4.71
N THR A 147 0.78 -19.81 -4.91
CA THR A 147 -0.32 -20.33 -4.08
C THR A 147 -0.69 -21.79 -4.35
N ASN A 148 -0.29 -22.37 -5.50
CA ASN A 148 -0.56 -23.78 -5.84
C ASN A 148 0.51 -24.76 -5.36
N LEU A 149 1.52 -24.32 -4.60
CA LEU A 149 2.41 -25.23 -3.87
C LEU A 149 1.70 -25.65 -2.58
N SER A 150 0.84 -26.68 -2.70
CA SER A 150 0.10 -27.23 -1.58
C SER A 150 1.02 -27.83 -0.52
N GLN A 151 0.60 -27.65 0.73
CA GLN A 151 1.13 -28.20 1.97
C GLN A 151 1.59 -29.66 1.85
N GLU A 152 2.88 -29.89 1.99
CA GLU A 152 3.39 -31.14 2.57
C GLU A 152 4.57 -30.83 3.50
N ASP A 153 4.29 -31.06 4.78
CA ASP A 153 5.19 -31.25 5.93
C ASP A 153 6.01 -30.07 6.48
N THR A 154 5.85 -29.87 7.78
CA THR A 154 6.49 -28.83 8.59
C THR A 154 7.98 -29.14 8.78
N ARG A 155 8.84 -28.74 7.84
CA ARG A 155 10.28 -28.53 8.07
C ARG A 155 10.78 -27.38 7.19
N GLU A 156 11.63 -26.53 7.78
CA GLU A 156 12.27 -25.34 7.19
C GLU A 156 12.43 -25.43 5.66
N PHE A 157 11.57 -24.72 4.94
CA PHE A 157 11.69 -24.58 3.50
C PHE A 157 11.96 -23.11 3.19
N VAL A 158 13.23 -22.72 3.25
CA VAL A 158 13.69 -21.53 2.53
C VAL A 158 13.75 -21.93 1.05
N ARG A 159 12.69 -21.64 0.29
CA ARG A 159 12.70 -21.83 -1.17
C ARG A 159 13.19 -20.55 -1.83
N GLU A 160 14.37 -20.63 -2.44
CA GLU A 160 14.91 -19.56 -3.26
C GLU A 160 14.12 -19.46 -4.57
N LEU A 161 13.33 -18.39 -4.72
CA LEU A 161 12.58 -18.10 -5.93
C LEU A 161 13.44 -17.25 -6.88
N ASN A 162 14.08 -17.91 -7.86
CA ASN A 162 14.90 -17.24 -8.87
C ASN A 162 14.03 -16.67 -10.01
N ILE A 163 13.75 -15.37 -9.95
CA ILE A 163 13.04 -14.64 -11.03
C ILE A 163 14.08 -14.04 -11.98
N THR A 164 14.14 -14.53 -13.22
CA THR A 164 15.01 -13.95 -14.26
C THR A 164 14.24 -12.91 -15.07
N LEU A 165 14.68 -11.65 -15.00
CA LEU A 165 14.06 -10.57 -15.74
C LEU A 165 14.58 -10.52 -17.18
N VAL A 166 13.76 -10.95 -18.15
CA VAL A 166 14.16 -10.99 -19.57
C VAL A 166 14.15 -9.59 -20.22
N LYS A 167 13.17 -8.73 -19.89
CA LYS A 167 13.10 -7.33 -20.33
C LYS A 167 12.05 -6.55 -19.53
N GLY A 168 12.37 -5.34 -19.07
CA GLY A 168 11.42 -4.45 -18.39
C GLY A 168 12.02 -3.07 -18.09
N THR A 169 11.18 -2.03 -18.05
CA THR A 169 11.54 -0.67 -17.61
C THR A 169 10.54 -0.23 -16.54
N ASN A 170 11.00 0.49 -15.50
CA ASN A 170 10.17 0.96 -14.38
C ASN A 170 9.52 -0.16 -13.56
N LEU A 171 10.28 -1.19 -13.20
CA LEU A 171 9.79 -2.23 -12.30
C LEU A 171 9.65 -1.67 -10.89
N ALA A 172 8.45 -1.73 -10.34
CA ALA A 172 8.20 -1.51 -8.94
C ALA A 172 8.52 -2.81 -8.20
N VAL A 173 9.62 -2.83 -7.45
CA VAL A 173 9.86 -3.89 -6.46
C VAL A 173 9.12 -3.45 -5.21
N ARG A 174 7.95 -4.03 -4.96
CA ARG A 174 7.30 -3.88 -3.67
C ARG A 174 7.76 -5.05 -2.82
N ASP A 175 8.43 -4.78 -1.71
CA ASP A 175 8.51 -5.76 -0.65
C ASP A 175 7.09 -5.91 -0.13
N MET A 176 6.37 -6.88 -0.67
CA MET A 176 4.98 -7.09 -0.37
C MET A 176 4.96 -7.75 1.00
N LEU A 177 5.20 -6.96 2.07
CA LEU A 177 5.39 -7.38 3.46
C LEU A 177 4.73 -8.73 3.66
N THR A 178 5.52 -9.77 3.48
CA THR A 178 5.00 -11.12 3.58
C THR A 178 4.77 -11.25 5.07
N SER A 179 3.52 -11.41 5.48
CA SER A 179 3.21 -11.83 6.86
C SER A 179 3.95 -13.14 7.21
N ASP A 180 4.49 -13.80 6.18
CA ASP A 180 5.38 -14.94 6.22
C ASP A 180 6.88 -14.50 6.21
N PRO A 181 7.63 -14.65 7.31
CA PRO A 181 9.05 -14.27 7.39
C PRO A 181 10.01 -15.13 6.55
N TYR A 182 9.51 -16.09 5.75
CA TYR A 182 10.34 -17.04 5.00
C TYR A 182 10.48 -16.75 3.50
N VAL A 183 9.95 -15.63 3.00
CA VAL A 183 10.04 -15.26 1.57
C VAL A 183 11.03 -14.11 1.38
N VAL A 184 12.17 -14.40 0.73
CA VAL A 184 13.17 -13.40 0.33
C VAL A 184 13.21 -13.32 -1.20
N LEU A 185 12.94 -12.13 -1.75
CA LEU A 185 13.00 -11.88 -3.19
C LEU A 185 14.32 -11.22 -3.55
N THR A 186 15.13 -11.88 -4.39
CA THR A 186 16.39 -11.33 -4.89
C THR A 186 16.31 -11.20 -6.41
N LEU A 187 16.56 -9.98 -6.93
CA LEU A 187 16.60 -9.72 -8.37
C LEU A 187 18.05 -9.74 -8.86
N ASN A 188 18.39 -10.74 -9.67
CA ASN A 188 19.70 -10.80 -10.33
C ASN A 188 19.60 -10.20 -11.73
N SER A 189 20.43 -9.18 -12.02
CA SER A 189 20.58 -8.65 -13.38
C SER A 189 21.63 -9.47 -14.14
N LEU A 190 21.26 -10.02 -15.30
CA LEU A 190 22.24 -10.57 -16.24
C LEU A 190 23.01 -9.41 -16.89
N SER A 191 24.33 -9.39 -16.71
CA SER A 191 25.28 -8.46 -17.33
C SER A 191 25.41 -8.70 -18.83
#